data_AF-A0A7S2VMS4-F1
#
_entry.id   AF-A0A7S2VMS4-F1
#
_cell.length_a   1.000
_cell.length_b   1.000
_cell.length_c   1.000
_cell.angle_alpha   90.00
_cell.angle_beta   90.00
_cell.angle_gamma   90.00
#
_symmetry.space_group_name_H-M   'P 1'
#
loop_
_entity.id
_entity.type
_entity.pdbx_description
1 polymer ?
#
loop_
_entity_poly.entity_id
_entity_poly.type
_entity_poly.pdbx_seq_one_letter_code
_entity_poly.pdbx_strand_id
1 'polypeptide(L)'
;LGAPGLREHFVHGTAAAASFDAVPPSLRAGIMRAVEMAQTGLEPIGMSAASKGRDLLVLLSSTAIGLPLMQRLGVASKVLGFLAIGIVIGPSGFALISDIHWSETLAEAGIIFFLCEMGLELSFDRLKNMRRDVFGLGLAQFSITSALIFVFARTILGFSQVQACILGTALSLSSSAFALQLLDESK
;
A
#
# COMPACT_ATOMS: atom_id res chain seq x y z
N LEU A 1 -70.73 26.74 31.87
CA LEU A 1 -70.20 26.02 33.05
C LEU A 1 -69.43 24.81 32.50
N GLY A 2 -68.14 24.57 32.69
CA GLY A 2 -67.21 24.98 33.74
C GLY A 2 -66.32 23.77 34.10
N ALA A 3 -65.24 23.56 33.33
CA ALA A 3 -63.95 22.95 33.73
C ALA A 3 -63.83 21.40 33.85
N PRO A 4 -62.62 20.82 34.08
CA PRO A 4 -61.70 20.32 33.04
C PRO A 4 -61.18 18.88 33.33
N GLY A 5 -60.66 18.15 32.34
CA GLY A 5 -60.00 16.88 32.64
C GLY A 5 -59.47 16.13 31.43
N LEU A 6 -58.19 15.74 31.51
CA LEU A 6 -57.48 14.79 30.64
C LEU A 6 -57.16 15.25 29.21
N ARG A 7 -56.16 16.15 29.13
CA ARG A 7 -55.18 16.12 28.04
C ARG A 7 -54.26 14.90 28.21
N GLU A 8 -54.77 13.72 27.90
CA GLU A 8 -53.95 12.58 27.50
C GLU A 8 -53.61 12.79 26.02
N HIS A 9 -52.37 13.12 25.70
CA HIS A 9 -51.67 12.85 24.43
C HIS A 9 -50.38 13.69 24.41
N PHE A 10 -49.46 13.35 25.31
CA PHE A 10 -48.08 13.82 25.26
C PHE A 10 -47.20 12.66 24.75
N VAL A 11 -46.93 12.71 23.45
CA VAL A 11 -45.60 12.52 22.84
C VAL A 11 -44.65 11.57 23.59
N HIS A 12 -44.60 10.30 23.16
CA HIS A 12 -43.45 9.43 23.39
C HIS A 12 -42.64 9.27 22.10
N GLY A 13 -41.90 10.33 21.78
CA GLY A 13 -40.81 10.37 20.80
C GLY A 13 -39.54 11.00 21.41
N THR A 14 -39.40 10.89 22.74
CA THR A 14 -38.48 11.69 23.57
C THR A 14 -37.59 10.82 24.46
N ALA A 15 -37.24 9.60 24.03
CA ALA A 15 -36.28 8.77 24.76
C ALA A 15 -34.81 8.99 24.32
N ALA A 16 -34.57 9.49 23.10
CA ALA A 16 -33.21 9.70 22.57
C ALA A 16 -32.61 11.09 22.88
N ALA A 17 -33.45 12.09 23.18
CA ALA A 17 -32.99 13.46 23.47
C ALA A 17 -32.53 13.64 24.93
N ALA A 18 -33.04 12.83 25.86
CA ALA A 18 -32.78 12.98 27.30
C ALA A 18 -31.37 12.49 27.73
N SER A 19 -30.70 11.66 26.91
CA SER A 19 -29.36 11.14 27.22
C SER A 19 -28.24 12.12 26.87
N PHE A 20 -28.50 13.09 25.99
CA PHE A 20 -27.53 14.13 25.64
C PHE A 20 -27.48 15.25 26.68
N ASP A 21 -28.55 15.43 27.47
CA ASP A 21 -28.61 16.50 28.47
C ASP A 21 -27.86 16.18 29.77
N ALA A 22 -27.66 14.89 30.07
CA ALA A 22 -26.89 14.44 31.23
C ALA A 22 -25.36 14.53 31.05
N VAL A 23 -24.88 14.96 29.89
CA VAL A 23 -23.44 15.04 29.60
C VAL A 23 -22.88 16.35 30.18
N PRO A 24 -21.86 16.30 31.06
CA PRO A 24 -21.27 17.49 31.66
C PRO A 24 -20.65 18.41 30.59
N PRO A 25 -20.70 19.75 30.76
CA PRO A 25 -20.34 20.72 29.72
C PRO A 25 -18.88 20.61 29.24
N SER A 26 -17.97 20.18 30.11
CA SER A 26 -16.58 19.89 29.78
C SER A 26 -16.42 18.68 28.84
N LEU A 27 -17.25 17.65 29.02
CA LEU A 27 -17.28 16.46 28.17
C LEU A 27 -17.99 16.74 26.84
N ARG A 28 -19.05 17.56 26.83
CA ARG A 28 -19.68 18.04 25.58
C ARG A 28 -18.71 18.84 24.73
N ALA A 29 -17.95 19.75 25.35
CA ALA A 29 -16.90 20.51 24.66
C ALA A 29 -15.76 19.60 24.17
N GLY A 30 -15.39 18.59 24.95
CA GLY A 30 -14.40 17.58 24.56
C GLY A 30 -14.87 16.72 23.38
N ILE A 31 -16.13 16.28 23.39
CA ILE A 31 -16.74 15.50 22.30
C ILE A 31 -16.92 16.39 21.06
N MET A 32 -17.41 17.61 21.19
CA MET A 32 -17.49 18.57 20.07
C MET A 32 -16.11 18.82 19.47
N ARG A 33 -15.07 19.02 20.29
CA ARG A 33 -13.68 19.15 19.81
C ARG A 33 -13.13 17.88 19.19
N ALA A 34 -13.43 16.70 19.74
CA ALA A 34 -13.00 15.43 19.16
C ALA A 34 -13.73 15.12 17.84
N VAL A 35 -15.01 15.50 17.74
CA VAL A 35 -15.82 15.43 16.51
C VAL A 35 -15.33 16.45 15.49
N GLU A 36 -14.97 17.66 15.91
CA GLU A 36 -14.42 18.70 15.05
C GLU A 36 -13.00 18.32 14.58
N MET A 37 -12.16 17.74 15.45
CA MET A 37 -10.87 17.15 15.08
C MET A 37 -11.02 15.96 14.11
N ALA A 38 -12.05 15.12 14.30
CA ALA A 38 -12.35 14.02 13.38
C ALA A 38 -12.92 14.51 12.03
N GLN A 39 -13.67 15.62 12.03
CA GLN A 39 -14.18 16.25 10.80
C GLN A 39 -13.08 17.01 10.04
N THR A 40 -12.05 17.51 10.72
CA THR A 40 -10.83 18.03 10.07
C THR A 40 -9.92 16.93 9.51
N GLY A 41 -10.25 15.65 9.73
CA GLY A 41 -9.56 14.48 9.16
C GLY A 41 -10.10 14.00 7.82
N LEU A 42 -10.99 14.76 7.17
CA LEU A 42 -11.35 14.53 5.78
C LEU A 42 -11.07 15.79 4.97
N GLU A 43 -10.08 15.69 4.09
CA GLU A 43 -9.87 16.67 3.02
C GLU A 43 -11.19 16.91 2.23
N PRO A 44 -11.49 18.16 1.86
CA PRO A 44 -12.66 18.49 1.06
C PRO A 44 -12.56 17.86 -0.34
N ILE A 45 -13.45 16.91 -0.62
CA ILE A 45 -13.55 16.13 -1.87
C ILE A 45 -13.88 17.01 -3.12
N GLY A 46 -13.95 18.34 -3.00
CA GLY A 46 -14.39 19.25 -4.06
C GLY A 46 -13.31 19.93 -4.92
N MET A 47 -12.06 20.03 -4.45
CA MET A 47 -10.98 20.73 -5.19
C MET A 47 -9.66 19.95 -5.28
N SER A 48 -9.57 18.77 -4.67
CA SER A 48 -8.39 17.85 -4.65
C SER A 48 -8.52 16.66 -5.64
N ALA A 49 -9.72 16.41 -6.18
CA ALA A 49 -9.95 15.31 -7.14
C ALA A 49 -9.27 15.54 -8.51
N ALA A 50 -9.13 16.80 -8.93
CA ALA A 50 -8.51 17.13 -10.21
C ALA A 50 -6.99 16.90 -10.21
N SER A 51 -6.29 17.20 -9.11
CA SER A 51 -4.85 16.92 -8.99
C SER A 51 -4.59 15.41 -8.85
N LYS A 52 -5.36 14.71 -8.01
CA LYS A 52 -5.23 13.25 -7.84
C LYS A 52 -5.56 12.48 -9.13
N GLY A 53 -6.59 12.90 -9.85
CA GLY A 53 -6.96 12.33 -11.14
C GLY A 53 -5.92 12.59 -12.22
N ARG A 54 -5.30 13.77 -12.24
CA ARG A 54 -4.21 14.10 -13.17
C ARG A 54 -3.00 13.20 -12.95
N ASP A 55 -2.57 13.01 -11.70
CA ASP A 55 -1.39 12.20 -11.39
C ASP A 55 -1.62 10.73 -11.73
N LEU A 56 -2.82 10.21 -11.49
CA LEU A 56 -3.22 8.87 -11.96
C LEU A 56 -3.22 8.78 -13.49
N LEU A 57 -3.78 9.76 -14.18
CA LEU A 57 -3.83 9.79 -15.65
C LEU A 57 -2.42 9.85 -16.24
N VAL A 58 -1.53 10.62 -15.63
CA VAL A 58 -0.11 10.71 -16.00
C VAL A 58 0.60 9.38 -15.78
N LEU A 59 0.40 8.73 -14.63
CA LEU A 59 0.99 7.43 -14.33
C LEU A 59 0.54 6.36 -15.34
N LEU A 60 -0.77 6.30 -15.61
CA LEU A 60 -1.37 5.35 -16.56
C LEU A 60 -0.96 5.64 -18.00
N SER A 61 -1.05 6.89 -18.46
CA SER A 61 -0.70 7.27 -19.83
C SER A 61 0.78 7.10 -20.11
N SER A 62 1.65 7.53 -19.19
CA SER A 62 3.09 7.40 -19.36
C SER A 62 3.55 5.95 -19.32
N THR A 63 2.90 5.11 -18.51
CA THR A 63 3.18 3.67 -18.54
C THR A 63 2.65 3.01 -19.81
N ALA A 64 1.43 3.35 -20.24
CA ALA A 64 0.81 2.82 -21.45
C ALA A 64 1.57 3.17 -22.73
N ILE A 65 2.21 4.35 -22.78
CA ILE A 65 3.00 4.83 -23.93
C ILE A 65 4.48 4.47 -23.77
N GLY A 66 5.02 4.63 -22.55
CA GLY A 66 6.43 4.45 -22.26
C GLY A 66 6.89 3.00 -22.35
N LEU A 67 6.05 2.04 -21.94
CA LEU A 67 6.40 0.63 -21.98
C LEU A 67 6.59 0.09 -23.42
N PRO A 68 5.65 0.28 -24.37
CA PRO A 68 5.88 -0.12 -25.76
C PRO A 68 7.03 0.66 -26.41
N LEU A 69 7.27 1.91 -26.00
CA LEU A 69 8.42 2.68 -26.46
C LEU A 69 9.75 2.07 -25.97
N MET A 70 9.85 1.70 -24.68
CA MET A 70 11.03 1.04 -24.11
C MET A 70 11.28 -0.35 -24.73
N GLN A 71 10.22 -1.09 -25.03
CA GLN A 71 10.33 -2.37 -25.73
C GLN A 71 10.91 -2.18 -27.15
N ARG A 72 10.53 -1.11 -27.86
CA ARG A 72 11.13 -0.76 -29.15
C ARG A 72 12.61 -0.35 -29.06
N LEU A 73 13.02 0.19 -27.92
CA LEU A 73 14.41 0.57 -27.65
C LEU A 73 15.28 -0.62 -27.20
N GLY A 74 14.73 -1.84 -27.15
CA GLY A 74 15.48 -3.06 -26.84
C GLY A 74 15.66 -3.33 -25.35
N VAL A 75 14.85 -2.72 -24.47
CA VAL A 75 14.84 -3.09 -23.05
C VAL A 75 14.18 -4.47 -22.91
N ALA A 76 15.01 -5.48 -22.64
CA ALA A 76 14.61 -6.89 -22.61
C ALA A 76 13.69 -7.29 -21.44
N SER A 77 13.44 -6.37 -20.49
CA SER A 77 12.64 -6.63 -19.29
C SER A 77 11.56 -5.57 -19.14
N LYS A 78 10.29 -5.98 -19.18
CA LYS A 78 9.13 -5.13 -18.83
C LYS A 78 9.30 -4.50 -17.46
N VAL A 79 9.76 -5.28 -16.48
CA VAL A 79 9.92 -4.85 -15.08
C VAL A 79 10.92 -3.71 -14.99
N LEU A 80 12.07 -3.85 -15.63
CA LEU A 80 13.06 -2.79 -15.68
C LEU A 80 12.55 -1.57 -16.46
N GLY A 81 11.72 -1.80 -17.49
CA GLY A 81 11.01 -0.76 -18.22
C GLY A 81 10.05 0.04 -17.33
N PHE A 82 9.18 -0.61 -16.55
CA PHE A 82 8.31 0.06 -15.58
C PHE A 82 9.11 0.87 -14.55
N LEU A 83 10.21 0.31 -14.04
CA LEU A 83 11.08 1.02 -13.09
C LEU A 83 11.72 2.26 -13.74
N ALA A 84 12.26 2.13 -14.95
CA ALA A 84 12.88 3.25 -15.67
C ALA A 84 11.86 4.37 -15.95
N ILE A 85 10.66 4.00 -16.42
CA ILE A 85 9.55 4.94 -16.64
C ILE A 85 9.19 5.64 -15.33
N GLY A 86 9.08 4.91 -14.22
CA GLY A 86 8.82 5.47 -12.90
C GLY A 86 9.88 6.47 -12.44
N ILE A 87 11.17 6.17 -12.65
CA ILE A 87 12.28 7.10 -12.35
C ILE A 87 12.18 8.36 -13.22
N VAL A 88 11.84 8.21 -14.51
CA VAL A 88 11.74 9.32 -15.46
C VAL A 88 10.54 10.23 -15.17
N ILE A 89 9.37 9.69 -14.83
CA ILE A 89 8.18 10.50 -14.52
C ILE A 89 8.25 11.07 -13.10
N GLY A 90 8.90 10.34 -12.20
CA GLY A 90 9.01 10.66 -10.78
C GLY A 90 9.61 12.03 -10.50
N PRO A 91 9.58 12.46 -9.23
CA PRO A 91 10.11 13.77 -8.82
C PRO A 91 11.59 13.98 -9.19
N SER A 92 12.38 12.91 -9.27
CA SER A 92 13.79 12.95 -9.68
C SER A 92 14.02 13.07 -11.19
N GLY A 93 12.98 12.88 -12.01
CA GLY A 93 13.05 12.98 -13.47
C GLY A 93 12.37 14.27 -13.97
N PHE A 94 11.20 14.14 -14.59
CA PHE A 94 10.42 15.26 -15.10
C PHE A 94 9.49 15.91 -14.06
N ALA A 95 9.44 15.37 -12.83
CA ALA A 95 8.60 15.88 -11.74
C ALA A 95 7.13 16.08 -12.13
N LEU A 96 6.60 15.15 -12.94
CA LEU A 96 5.24 15.23 -13.47
C LEU A 96 4.17 14.87 -12.43
N ILE A 97 4.58 14.16 -11.36
CA ILE A 97 3.74 13.78 -10.23
C ILE A 97 3.87 14.87 -9.16
N SER A 98 2.75 15.50 -8.81
CA SER A 98 2.73 16.60 -7.84
C SER A 98 2.49 16.09 -6.42
N ASP A 99 1.81 14.96 -6.27
CA ASP A 99 1.32 14.44 -5.00
C ASP A 99 1.98 13.10 -4.64
N ILE A 100 3.15 13.17 -4.01
CA ILE A 100 3.97 11.99 -3.67
C ILE A 100 3.24 11.07 -2.68
N HIS A 101 2.52 11.64 -1.70
CA HIS A 101 1.83 10.87 -0.66
C HIS A 101 0.71 10.01 -1.25
N TRP A 102 -0.05 10.54 -2.20
CA TRP A 102 -1.08 9.77 -2.91
C TRP A 102 -0.48 8.63 -3.75
N SER A 103 0.63 8.89 -4.45
CA SER A 103 1.32 7.86 -5.23
C SER A 103 1.88 6.75 -4.36
N GLU A 104 2.34 7.05 -3.14
CA GLU A 104 2.81 6.07 -2.16
C GLU A 104 1.67 5.15 -1.72
N THR A 105 0.51 5.72 -1.35
CA THR A 105 -0.67 4.93 -0.98
C THR A 105 -1.16 4.04 -2.13
N LEU A 106 -1.11 4.53 -3.36
CA LEU A 106 -1.41 3.72 -4.55
C LEU A 106 -0.41 2.58 -4.75
N ALA A 107 0.88 2.81 -4.54
CA ALA A 107 1.91 1.80 -4.65
C ALA A 107 1.77 0.73 -3.55
N GLU A 108 1.46 1.11 -2.32
CA GLU A 108 1.17 0.19 -1.22
C GLU A 108 -0.02 -0.71 -1.55
N ALA A 109 -1.13 -0.12 -2.02
CA ALA A 109 -2.28 -0.88 -2.48
C ALA A 109 -1.91 -1.83 -3.63
N GLY A 110 -1.14 -1.36 -4.62
CA GLY A 110 -0.67 -2.16 -5.74
C GLY A 110 0.17 -3.37 -5.32
N ILE A 111 1.09 -3.20 -4.37
CA ILE A 111 1.90 -4.32 -3.82
C ILE A 111 1.01 -5.33 -3.10
N ILE A 112 0.02 -4.87 -2.33
CA ILE A 112 -0.94 -5.76 -1.66
C ILE A 112 -1.74 -6.56 -2.69
N PHE A 113 -2.24 -5.91 -3.74
CA PHE A 113 -2.96 -6.59 -4.83
C PHE A 113 -2.08 -7.57 -5.59
N PHE A 114 -0.82 -7.21 -5.90
CA PHE A 114 0.14 -8.08 -6.56
C PHE A 114 0.47 -9.33 -5.73
N LEU A 115 0.70 -9.16 -4.42
CA LEU A 115 0.93 -10.28 -3.51
C LEU A 115 -0.34 -11.15 -3.36
N CYS A 116 -1.53 -10.55 -3.41
CA CYS A 116 -2.79 -11.28 -3.40
C CYS A 116 -2.98 -12.11 -4.67
N GLU A 117 -2.77 -11.54 -5.85
CA GLU A 117 -2.86 -12.23 -7.14
C GLU A 117 -1.88 -13.42 -7.19
N MET A 118 -0.63 -13.20 -6.79
CA MET A 118 0.38 -14.26 -6.69
C MET A 118 -0.02 -15.35 -5.68
N GLY A 119 -0.72 -14.98 -4.61
CA GLY A 119 -1.29 -15.93 -3.65
C GLY A 119 -2.46 -16.73 -4.20
N LEU A 120 -3.34 -16.11 -4.99
CA LEU A 120 -4.50 -16.75 -5.61
C LEU A 120 -4.11 -17.75 -6.72
N GLU A 121 -3.00 -17.50 -7.41
CA GLU A 121 -2.44 -18.41 -8.41
C GLU A 121 -1.89 -19.71 -7.79
N LEU A 122 -1.53 -19.67 -6.50
CA LEU A 122 -0.93 -20.80 -5.80
C LEU A 122 -2.00 -21.78 -5.29
N SER A 123 -2.16 -22.93 -5.96
CA SER A 123 -3.01 -24.00 -5.44
C SER A 123 -2.34 -24.78 -4.30
N PHE A 124 -3.14 -25.21 -3.31
CA PHE A 124 -2.65 -25.96 -2.15
C PHE A 124 -1.95 -27.27 -2.56
N ASP A 125 -2.45 -27.94 -3.60
CA ASP A 125 -1.84 -29.15 -4.17
C ASP A 125 -0.47 -28.90 -4.81
N ARG A 126 -0.31 -27.78 -5.53
CA ARG A 126 0.98 -27.40 -6.13
C ARG A 126 2.01 -27.12 -5.03
N LEU A 127 1.61 -26.41 -3.98
CA LEU A 127 2.49 -26.16 -2.83
C LEU A 127 2.92 -27.46 -2.15
N LYS A 128 1.99 -28.41 -1.95
CA LYS A 128 2.29 -29.68 -1.31
C LYS A 128 3.28 -30.53 -2.12
N ASN A 129 3.16 -30.54 -3.44
CA ASN A 129 4.09 -31.23 -4.32
C ASN A 129 5.48 -30.58 -4.33
N MET A 130 5.55 -29.25 -4.25
CA MET A 130 6.81 -28.50 -4.28
C MET A 130 7.41 -28.25 -2.89
N ARG A 131 6.76 -28.68 -1.80
CA ARG A 131 7.17 -28.38 -0.42
C ARG A 131 8.62 -28.75 -0.12
N ARG A 132 9.12 -29.86 -0.67
CA ARG A 132 10.49 -30.32 -0.37
C ARG A 132 11.53 -29.46 -1.07
N ASP A 133 11.20 -28.94 -2.24
CA ASP A 133 12.08 -28.03 -2.98
C ASP A 133 12.01 -26.62 -2.39
N VAL A 134 10.82 -26.13 -2.06
CA VAL A 134 10.62 -24.80 -1.43
C VAL A 134 11.21 -24.75 -0.02
N PHE A 135 10.87 -25.69 0.86
CA PHE A 135 11.35 -25.68 2.24
C PHE A 135 12.73 -26.32 2.42
N GLY A 136 13.17 -27.18 1.50
CA GLY A 136 14.51 -27.79 1.57
C GLY A 136 15.53 -26.92 0.86
N LEU A 137 15.49 -26.95 -0.48
CA LEU A 137 16.44 -26.23 -1.33
C LEU A 137 16.30 -24.71 -1.20
N GLY A 138 15.07 -24.20 -1.17
CA GLY A 138 14.81 -22.76 -1.02
C GLY A 138 15.32 -22.19 0.32
N LEU A 139 15.04 -22.86 1.44
CA LEU A 139 15.58 -22.42 2.74
C LEU A 139 17.09 -22.58 2.85
N ALA A 140 17.66 -23.64 2.27
CA ALA A 140 19.12 -23.81 2.21
C ALA A 140 19.78 -22.69 1.40
N GLN A 141 19.25 -22.39 0.21
CA GLN A 141 19.71 -21.30 -0.64
C GLN A 141 19.57 -19.95 0.07
N PHE A 142 18.42 -19.70 0.71
CA PHE A 142 18.17 -18.47 1.47
C PHE A 142 19.18 -18.31 2.61
N SER A 143 19.40 -19.37 3.39
CA SER A 143 20.29 -19.34 4.55
C SER A 143 21.74 -19.11 4.15
N ILE A 144 22.21 -19.82 3.10
CA ILE A 144 23.57 -19.68 2.58
C ILE A 144 23.78 -18.27 2.02
N THR A 145 22.86 -17.78 1.20
CA THR A 145 22.98 -16.46 0.58
C THR A 145 22.93 -15.35 1.63
N SER A 146 22.01 -15.45 2.60
CA SER A 146 21.91 -14.50 3.71
C SER A 146 23.19 -14.49 4.57
N ALA A 147 23.76 -15.66 4.87
CA ALA A 147 25.01 -15.76 5.63
C ALA A 147 26.20 -15.17 4.87
N LEU A 148 26.32 -15.43 3.56
CA LEU A 148 27.38 -14.85 2.74
C LEU A 148 27.31 -13.32 2.68
N ILE A 149 26.11 -12.77 2.45
CA ILE A 149 25.89 -11.32 2.42
C ILE A 149 26.12 -10.71 3.81
N PHE A 150 25.69 -11.39 4.88
CA PHE A 150 25.96 -10.95 6.25
C PHE A 150 27.46 -10.82 6.52
N VAL A 151 28.23 -11.86 6.19
CA VAL A 151 29.69 -11.86 6.38
C VAL A 151 30.31 -10.73 5.56
N PHE A 152 29.93 -10.59 4.29
CA PHE A 152 30.41 -9.53 3.41
C PHE A 152 30.10 -8.12 3.95
N ALA A 153 28.86 -7.88 4.38
CA ALA A 153 28.45 -6.59 4.92
C ALA A 153 29.15 -6.26 6.25
N ARG A 154 29.47 -7.27 7.06
CA ARG A 154 30.23 -7.09 8.31
C ARG A 154 31.70 -6.80 8.07
N THR A 155 32.35 -7.54 7.18
CA THR A 155 33.80 -7.48 7.00
C THR A 155 34.24 -6.36 6.05
N ILE A 156 33.48 -6.10 5.00
CA ILE A 156 33.86 -5.14 3.95
C ILE A 156 33.22 -3.77 4.17
N LEU A 157 31.92 -3.74 4.50
CA LEU A 157 31.17 -2.49 4.66
C LEU A 157 31.18 -1.96 6.10
N GLY A 158 31.62 -2.77 7.08
CA GLY A 158 31.71 -2.36 8.48
C GLY A 158 30.35 -2.14 9.16
N PHE A 159 29.26 -2.69 8.61
CA PHE A 159 27.91 -2.49 9.16
C PHE A 159 27.72 -3.16 10.53
N SER A 160 26.75 -2.66 11.31
CA SER A 160 26.40 -3.29 12.59
C SER A 160 25.82 -4.70 12.39
N GLN A 161 25.83 -5.53 13.44
CA GLN A 161 25.31 -6.90 13.36
C GLN A 161 23.83 -6.93 12.93
N VAL A 162 23.03 -5.96 13.38
CA VAL A 162 21.62 -5.84 13.00
C VAL A 162 21.47 -5.42 11.54
N GLN A 163 22.22 -4.41 11.09
CA GLN A 163 22.17 -3.91 9.71
C GLN A 163 22.59 -4.98 8.69
N ALA A 164 23.70 -5.69 8.97
CA ALA A 164 24.16 -6.76 8.11
C ALA A 164 23.17 -7.92 8.04
N CYS A 165 22.48 -8.22 9.15
CA CYS A 165 21.44 -9.26 9.18
C CYS A 165 20.24 -8.85 8.32
N ILE A 166 19.73 -7.63 8.48
CA ILE A 166 18.63 -7.09 7.66
C ILE A 166 19.00 -7.09 6.18
N LEU A 167 20.22 -6.66 5.84
CA LEU A 167 20.68 -6.64 4.44
C LEU A 167 20.81 -8.05 3.86
N GLY A 168 21.36 -8.99 4.63
CA GLY A 168 21.52 -10.39 4.22
C GLY A 168 20.18 -11.07 3.95
N THR A 169 19.21 -10.91 4.84
CA THR A 169 17.88 -11.50 4.66
C THR A 169 17.09 -10.81 3.54
N ALA A 170 17.13 -9.48 3.46
CA ALA A 170 16.43 -8.71 2.44
C ALA A 170 16.92 -9.03 1.02
N LEU A 171 18.24 -9.09 0.81
CA LEU A 171 18.80 -9.42 -0.50
C LEU A 171 18.65 -10.89 -0.88
N SER A 172 18.63 -11.79 0.11
CA SER A 172 18.45 -13.23 -0.11
C SER A 172 17.04 -13.61 -0.54
N LEU A 173 16.02 -12.84 -0.13
CA LEU A 173 14.62 -13.01 -0.56
C LEU A 173 14.33 -12.54 -1.99
N SER A 174 15.34 -12.08 -2.75
CA SER A 174 15.16 -11.52 -4.09
C SER A 174 14.43 -12.49 -5.03
N SER A 175 13.39 -11.97 -5.67
CA SER A 175 12.22 -12.71 -6.15
C SER A 175 12.50 -13.60 -7.37
N SER A 176 12.38 -14.91 -7.15
CA SER A 176 12.36 -15.91 -8.22
C SER A 176 11.17 -15.74 -9.16
N ALA A 177 10.05 -15.18 -8.70
CA ALA A 177 8.89 -14.89 -9.56
C ALA A 177 9.23 -13.82 -10.61
N PHE A 178 9.98 -12.79 -10.22
CA PHE A 178 10.50 -11.80 -11.15
C PHE A 178 11.47 -12.44 -12.15
N ALA A 179 12.39 -13.31 -11.70
CA ALA A 179 13.31 -14.00 -12.59
C ALA A 179 12.61 -14.90 -13.63
N LEU A 180 11.53 -15.59 -13.25
CA LEU A 180 10.73 -16.39 -14.18
C LEU A 180 10.00 -15.52 -15.21
N GLN A 181 9.45 -14.37 -14.82
CA GLN A 181 8.83 -13.41 -15.75
C GLN A 181 9.85 -12.90 -16.79
N LEU A 182 11.10 -12.68 -16.39
CA LEU A 182 12.18 -12.28 -17.32
C LEU A 182 12.53 -13.37 -18.32
N LEU A 183 12.50 -14.64 -17.89
CA LEU A 183 12.78 -15.79 -18.75
C LEU A 183 11.64 -16.08 -19.74
N ASP A 184 10.39 -15.83 -19.33
CA ASP A 184 9.23 -15.98 -20.22
C ASP A 184 9.19 -14.88 -21.29
N GLU A 185 9.59 -13.65 -20.95
CA GLU A 185 9.74 -12.55 -21.91
C GLU A 185 10.85 -12.73 -22.94
N SER A 186 11.84 -13.58 -22.65
CA SER A 186 13.00 -13.81 -23.52
C SER A 186 12.84 -15.01 -24.46
N LYS A 187 11.63 -15.58 -24.55
CA LYS A 187 11.19 -16.52 -25.60
C LYS A 187 10.34 -15.82 -26.65
#